data_AF-A0A965UQ99-F1
#
_entry.id   AF-A0A965UQ99-F1
#
_cell.length_a   1.000
_cell.length_b   1.000
_cell.length_c   1.000
_cell.angle_alpha   90.00
_cell.angle_beta   90.00
_cell.angle_gamma   90.00
#
_symmetry.space_group_name_H-M   'P 1'
#
loop_
_entity.id
_entity.type
_entity.pdbx_description
1 polymer ?
#
loop_
_entity_poly.entity_id
_entity_poly.type
_entity_poly.pdbx_seq_one_letter_code
_entity_poly.pdbx_strand_id
1 'polypeptide(L)'
;MIENWNVETVFIDSAAAQFSADLAYNYDIATTRAKKDVLAGIAYVQTIVQQGRLRVLRNCKHVLEMLDQYRWDDREGLTRERPKHDKYSHMADAIRYALYTFIV
;
A
#
# COMPACT_ATOMS: atom_id res chain seq x y z
N MET A 1 -0.67 -18.30 10.65
CA MET A 1 -1.27 -17.00 10.27
C MET A 1 -1.71 -17.03 8.82
N ILE A 2 -0.80 -17.28 7.87
CA ILE A 2 -1.11 -17.38 6.43
C ILE A 2 -2.24 -18.39 6.17
N GLU A 3 -2.11 -19.62 6.68
CA GLU A 3 -3.14 -20.66 6.53
C GLU A 3 -4.46 -20.30 7.23
N ASN A 4 -4.38 -19.82 8.49
CA ASN A 4 -5.57 -19.48 9.29
C ASN A 4 -6.48 -18.42 8.63
N TRP A 5 -5.90 -17.54 7.82
CA TRP A 5 -6.64 -16.47 7.13
C TRP A 5 -6.72 -16.68 5.62
N ASN A 6 -6.29 -17.86 5.12
CA ASN A 6 -6.22 -18.20 3.71
C ASN A 6 -5.56 -17.10 2.85
N VAL A 7 -4.40 -16.61 3.29
CA VAL A 7 -3.68 -15.53 2.60
C VAL A 7 -3.02 -16.09 1.35
N GLU A 8 -3.47 -15.63 0.18
CA GLU A 8 -2.95 -16.08 -1.12
C GLU A 8 -1.65 -15.37 -1.54
N THR A 9 -1.52 -14.08 -1.24
CA THR A 9 -0.37 -13.27 -1.68
C THR A 9 -0.02 -12.21 -0.65
N VAL A 10 1.28 -12.09 -0.37
CA VAL A 10 1.84 -11.05 0.49
C VAL A 10 2.64 -10.09 -0.38
N PHE A 11 2.24 -8.82 -0.41
CA PHE A 11 2.98 -7.78 -1.12
C PHE A 11 3.99 -7.13 -0.20
N ILE A 12 5.17 -6.82 -0.75
CA ILE A 12 6.24 -6.14 -0.03
C ILE A 12 6.76 -4.95 -0.84
N ASP A 13 7.17 -3.90 -0.13
CA ASP A 13 7.91 -2.81 -0.73
C ASP A 13 9.16 -3.36 -1.45
N SER A 14 9.31 -3.05 -2.74
CA SER A 14 10.39 -3.61 -3.56
C SER A 14 11.81 -3.19 -3.13
N ALA A 15 11.96 -2.19 -2.25
CA ALA A 15 13.24 -1.82 -1.66
C ALA A 15 13.58 -2.63 -0.40
N ALA A 16 12.63 -3.36 0.18
CA ALA A 16 12.81 -4.16 1.39
C ALA A 16 13.32 -5.58 1.09
N ALA A 17 14.37 -5.70 0.25
CA ALA A 17 14.87 -6.99 -0.22
C ALA A 17 15.40 -7.89 0.91
N GLN A 18 16.08 -7.32 1.90
CA GLN A 18 16.56 -8.08 3.07
C GLN A 18 15.38 -8.65 3.88
N PHE A 19 14.38 -7.82 4.17
CA PHE A 19 13.22 -8.25 4.93
C PHE A 19 12.39 -9.31 4.18
N SER A 20 12.29 -9.21 2.85
CA SER A 20 11.71 -10.26 2.00
C SER A 20 12.44 -11.60 2.16
N ALA A 21 13.78 -11.58 2.16
CA ALA A 21 14.58 -12.78 2.36
C ALA A 21 14.41 -13.36 3.77
N ASP A 22 14.36 -12.50 4.80
CA ASP A 22 14.14 -12.91 6.18
C ASP A 22 12.76 -13.55 6.38
N LEU A 23 11.72 -13.02 5.72
CA LEU A 23 10.37 -13.58 5.71
C LEU A 23 10.32 -14.98 5.08
N ALA A 24 10.99 -15.16 3.94
CA ALA A 24 11.06 -16.45 3.27
C ALA A 24 11.86 -17.46 4.09
N TYR A 25 13.05 -17.09 4.56
CA TYR A 25 13.97 -18.02 5.23
C TYR A 25 13.51 -18.41 6.64
N ASN A 26 13.07 -17.44 7.44
CA ASN A 26 12.74 -17.71 8.85
C ASN A 26 11.29 -18.14 9.07
N TYR A 27 10.39 -17.79 8.16
CA TYR A 27 8.94 -17.95 8.37
C TYR A 27 8.21 -18.64 7.22
N ASP A 28 8.92 -19.04 6.14
CA ASP A 28 8.35 -19.64 4.94
C ASP A 28 7.24 -18.75 4.29
N ILE A 29 7.41 -17.43 4.38
CA ILE A 29 6.49 -16.45 3.81
C ILE A 29 7.07 -15.90 2.51
N ALA A 30 6.54 -16.39 1.38
CA ALA A 30 6.85 -15.83 0.07
C ALA A 30 6.19 -14.46 -0.13
N THR A 31 6.91 -13.52 -0.76
CA THR A 31 6.42 -12.14 -0.99
C THR A 31 6.56 -11.71 -2.44
N THR A 32 5.59 -10.96 -2.94
CA THR A 32 5.60 -10.34 -4.27
C THR A 32 6.03 -8.88 -4.17
N ARG A 33 7.02 -8.48 -4.95
CA ARG A 33 7.50 -7.09 -4.98
C ARG A 33 6.45 -6.16 -5.57
N ALA A 34 6.13 -5.10 -4.84
CA ALA A 34 5.12 -4.13 -5.26
C ALA A 34 5.59 -3.28 -6.46
N LYS A 35 4.64 -2.95 -7.34
CA LYS A 35 4.81 -1.92 -8.38
C LYS A 35 4.79 -0.53 -7.73
N LYS A 36 5.85 0.24 -7.99
CA LYS A 36 6.11 1.53 -7.30
C LYS A 36 5.71 2.78 -8.08
N ASP A 37 4.88 2.65 -9.11
CA ASP A 37 4.32 3.83 -9.77
C ASP A 37 3.34 4.53 -8.81
N VAL A 38 3.77 5.67 -8.26
CA VAL A 38 3.03 6.38 -7.21
C VAL A 38 1.80 7.04 -7.79
N LEU A 39 1.93 7.83 -8.86
CA LEU A 39 0.82 8.60 -9.42
C LEU A 39 -0.21 7.68 -10.08
N ALA A 40 0.24 6.71 -10.89
CA ALA A 40 -0.68 5.75 -11.49
C ALA A 40 -1.38 4.87 -10.43
N GLY A 41 -0.63 4.47 -9.40
CA GLY A 41 -1.20 3.72 -8.28
C GLY A 41 -2.24 4.52 -7.48
N ILE A 42 -1.98 5.80 -7.20
CA ILE A 42 -2.95 6.69 -6.54
C ILE A 42 -4.22 6.83 -7.39
N ALA A 43 -4.08 7.09 -8.70
CA ALA A 43 -5.21 7.22 -9.61
C ALA A 43 -6.06 5.93 -9.68
N TYR A 44 -5.40 4.77 -9.66
CA TYR A 44 -6.07 3.49 -9.59
C TYR A 44 -6.88 3.32 -8.30
N VAL A 45 -6.26 3.55 -7.14
CA VAL A 45 -6.95 3.43 -5.83
C VAL A 45 -8.11 4.41 -5.74
N GLN A 46 -7.94 5.65 -6.21
CA GLN A 46 -9.02 6.64 -6.28
C GLN A 46 -10.21 6.11 -7.09
N THR A 47 -9.97 5.49 -8.24
CA THR A 47 -11.02 4.92 -9.10
C THR A 47 -11.78 3.81 -8.36
N ILE A 48 -11.07 2.91 -7.67
CA ILE A 48 -11.68 1.82 -6.90
C ILE A 48 -12.53 2.36 -5.74
N VAL A 49 -12.07 3.41 -5.06
CA VAL A 49 -12.83 4.08 -3.99
C VAL A 49 -14.08 4.74 -4.55
N GLN A 50 -13.97 5.52 -5.63
CA GLN A 50 -15.11 6.21 -6.26
C GLN A 50 -16.18 5.25 -6.78
N GLN A 51 -15.77 4.06 -7.26
CA GLN A 51 -16.68 3.01 -7.70
C GLN A 51 -17.30 2.20 -6.54
N GLY A 52 -16.97 2.50 -5.28
CA GLY A 52 -17.45 1.76 -4.11
C GLY A 52 -16.92 0.32 -4.03
N ARG A 53 -15.79 0.04 -4.70
CA ARG A 53 -15.17 -1.30 -4.79
C ARG A 53 -14.15 -1.56 -3.68
N LEU A 54 -13.71 -0.53 -2.96
CA LEU A 54 -12.97 -0.67 -1.71
C LEU A 54 -13.93 -0.54 -0.53
N ARG A 55 -13.99 -1.55 0.34
CA ARG A 55 -14.72 -1.52 1.59
C ARG A 55 -13.75 -1.73 2.75
N VAL A 56 -13.85 -0.87 3.75
CA VAL A 56 -12.96 -0.90 4.93
C VAL A 56 -13.80 -1.20 6.16
N LEU A 57 -13.39 -2.21 6.93
CA LEU A 57 -14.06 -2.53 8.20
C LEU A 57 -13.87 -1.41 9.21
N ARG A 58 -14.88 -1.18 10.06
CA ARG A 58 -14.89 -0.07 11.03
C ARG A 58 -13.77 -0.14 12.08
N ASN A 59 -13.17 -1.31 12.28
CA ASN A 59 -12.07 -1.55 13.20
C ASN A 59 -10.68 -1.30 12.57
N CYS A 60 -10.57 -1.14 11.25
CA CYS A 60 -9.32 -0.77 10.57
C CYS A 60 -9.02 0.72 10.72
N LYS A 61 -8.83 1.19 11.97
CA LYS A 61 -8.74 2.62 12.31
C LYS A 61 -7.68 3.37 11.52
N HIS A 62 -6.48 2.80 11.37
CA HIS A 62 -5.40 3.43 10.63
C HIS A 62 -5.69 3.57 9.13
N VAL A 63 -6.44 2.64 8.54
CA VAL A 63 -6.87 2.76 7.14
C VAL A 63 -7.90 3.88 7.00
N LEU A 64 -8.86 3.95 7.92
CA LEU A 64 -9.88 4.99 7.92
C LEU A 64 -9.27 6.39 8.13
N GLU A 65 -8.36 6.53 9.10
CA GLU A 65 -7.59 7.76 9.34
C GLU A 65 -6.76 8.14 8.11
N MET A 66 -6.13 7.17 7.46
CA MET A 66 -5.37 7.43 6.23
C MET A 66 -6.28 7.95 5.11
N LEU A 67 -7.44 7.33 4.88
CA LEU A 67 -8.37 7.77 3.84
C LEU A 67 -8.88 9.20 4.06
N ASP A 68 -8.92 9.66 5.30
CA ASP A 68 -9.34 11.01 5.68
C ASP A 68 -8.18 12.04 5.63
N GLN A 69 -6.95 11.63 5.95
CA GLN A 69 -5.83 12.55 6.22
C GLN A 69 -4.72 12.54 5.16
N TYR A 70 -4.76 11.59 4.22
CA TYR A 70 -3.79 11.49 3.13
C TYR A 70 -3.88 12.70 2.21
N ARG A 71 -2.73 13.35 1.95
CA ARG A 71 -2.66 14.63 1.24
C ARG A 71 -1.38 14.79 0.46
N TRP A 72 -1.40 15.71 -0.51
CA TRP A 72 -0.24 16.12 -1.29
C TRP A 72 0.78 16.88 -0.46
N ASP A 73 2.06 16.78 -0.83
CA ASP A 73 3.15 17.58 -0.28
C ASP A 73 3.01 19.01 -0.80
N ASP A 74 2.88 19.97 0.12
CA ASP A 74 2.58 21.39 -0.15
C ASP A 74 3.83 22.29 -0.09
N ARG A 75 5.02 21.69 0.07
CA ARG A 75 6.28 22.44 0.14
C ARG A 75 6.61 23.11 -1.19
N GLU A 76 7.10 24.34 -1.12
CA GLU A 76 7.63 25.05 -2.28
C GLU A 76 8.90 24.36 -2.83
N GLY A 77 9.11 24.45 -4.15
CA GLY A 77 10.30 23.90 -4.81
C GLY A 77 10.30 22.39 -5.03
N LEU A 78 9.15 21.71 -4.90
CA LEU A 78 9.03 20.30 -5.27
C LEU A 78 9.30 20.11 -6.77
N THR A 79 10.26 19.23 -7.09
CA THR A 79 10.60 18.88 -8.48
C THR A 79 9.60 17.90 -9.10
N ARG A 80 8.82 17.20 -8.27
CA ARG A 80 7.79 16.24 -8.67
C ARG A 80 6.66 16.24 -7.65
N GLU A 81 5.44 16.09 -8.15
CA GLU A 81 4.26 15.89 -7.32
C GLU A 81 4.39 14.57 -6.55
N ARG A 82 4.11 14.62 -5.25
CA ARG A 82 4.16 13.46 -4.37
C ARG A 82 3.27 13.67 -3.14
N PRO A 83 2.78 12.60 -2.52
CA PRO A 83 2.10 12.71 -1.24
C PRO A 83 3.04 13.20 -0.15
N LYS A 84 2.48 13.85 0.87
CA LYS A 84 3.21 14.20 2.08
C LYS A 84 3.64 12.94 2.81
N HIS A 85 4.95 12.83 3.07
CA HIS A 85 5.51 11.67 3.75
C HIS A 85 5.27 11.75 5.27
N ASP A 86 4.24 11.05 5.74
CA ASP A 86 3.90 10.89 7.14
C ASP A 86 3.23 9.54 7.42
N LYS A 87 2.74 9.35 8.66
CA LYS A 87 2.08 8.10 9.08
C LYS A 87 0.91 7.67 8.18
N TYR A 88 0.21 8.61 7.54
CA TYR A 88 -0.90 8.30 6.65
C TYR A 88 -0.39 7.80 5.30
N SER A 89 0.74 8.34 4.82
CA SER A 89 1.36 7.85 3.58
C SER A 89 1.80 6.39 3.66
N HIS A 90 2.26 5.92 4.82
CA HIS A 90 2.70 4.53 4.99
C HIS A 90 1.54 3.53 4.79
N MET A 91 0.37 3.84 5.36
CA MET A 91 -0.82 2.99 5.19
C MET A 91 -1.38 3.09 3.76
N ALA A 92 -1.31 4.28 3.15
CA ALA A 92 -1.70 4.48 1.76
C ALA A 92 -0.83 3.65 0.81
N ASP A 93 0.48 3.62 1.05
CA ASP A 93 1.44 2.82 0.29
C ASP A 93 1.14 1.33 0.39
N ALA A 94 0.87 0.82 1.60
CA ALA A 94 0.50 -0.59 1.78
C ALA A 94 -0.74 -1.00 0.98
N ILE A 95 -1.81 -0.17 1.02
CA ILE A 95 -3.04 -0.43 0.24
C ILE A 95 -2.77 -0.31 -1.26
N ARG A 96 -2.03 0.73 -1.68
CA ARG A 96 -1.68 0.94 -3.09
C ARG A 96 -0.89 -0.22 -3.63
N TYR A 97 0.08 -0.74 -2.88
CA TYR A 97 0.87 -1.90 -3.27
C TYR A 97 0.00 -3.13 -3.52
N ALA A 98 -0.91 -3.45 -2.59
CA ALA A 98 -1.80 -4.58 -2.74
C ALA A 98 -2.75 -4.42 -3.93
N LEU A 99 -3.44 -3.28 -4.05
CA LEU A 99 -4.45 -3.07 -5.08
C LEU A 99 -3.86 -2.90 -6.48
N TYR A 100 -2.77 -2.14 -6.61
CA TYR A 100 -2.18 -1.81 -7.92
C TYR A 100 -1.36 -2.99 -8.47
N THR A 101 -0.54 -3.63 -7.64
CA THR A 101 0.32 -4.74 -8.09
C THR A 101 -0.46 -6.01 -8.42
N PHE A 102 -1.60 -6.23 -7.76
CA PHE A 102 -2.39 -7.44 -8.00
C PHE A 102 -3.09 -7.43 -9.37
N ILE A 103 -3.43 -6.25 -9.88
CA ILE A 103 -4.24 -6.10 -11.11
C ILE A 103 -3.40 -5.70 -12.31
N VAL A 104 -2.43 -4.83 -12.12
CA VAL A 104 -1.56 -4.32 -13.18
C VAL A 104 -0.30 -5.15 -13.19
#